data_AF-A0A8B5WUV6-F1
#
_entry.id   AF-A0A8B5WUV6-F1
#
_cell.length_a   1.000
_cell.length_b   1.000
_cell.length_c   1.000
_cell.angle_alpha   90.00
_cell.angle_beta   90.00
_cell.angle_gamma   90.00
#
_symmetry.space_group_name_H-M   'P 1'
#
loop_
_entity.id
_entity.type
_entity.pdbx_description
1 polymer ?
#
loop_
_entity_poly.entity_id
_entity_poly.type
_entity_poly.pdbx_seq_one_letter_code
_entity_poly.pdbx_strand_id
1 'polypeptide(L)'
;MAKTATVKNSSRPVTVARNVLIVLGVIDLVRGIMHTFVLNWAAENIARIAPHPDALMLLGVFGNSNLLTGALYLLVALKAREIAGYILGIIPVAYLVGVVGIRLNGVSMQSEFNGKYMMLVYFVVCIVTFVYFIAARRREIER
;
A
#
# COMPACT_ATOMS: atom_id res chain seq x y z
N MET A 1 40.68 -4.03 -9.00
CA MET A 1 39.83 -3.64 -10.15
C MET A 1 38.38 -3.92 -9.76
N ALA A 2 37.64 -2.88 -9.31
CA ALA A 2 36.26 -3.04 -8.86
C ALA A 2 35.37 -3.34 -10.07
N LYS A 3 34.66 -4.48 -10.07
CA LYS A 3 33.64 -4.78 -11.06
C LYS A 3 32.50 -3.78 -10.86
N THR A 4 32.44 -2.76 -11.70
CA THR A 4 31.28 -1.88 -11.86
C THR A 4 30.09 -2.78 -12.13
N ALA A 5 29.19 -2.90 -11.15
CA ALA A 5 27.96 -3.66 -11.30
C ALA A 5 27.17 -3.01 -12.44
N THR A 6 27.15 -3.68 -13.59
CA THR A 6 26.27 -3.33 -14.69
C THR A 6 24.85 -3.37 -14.15
N VAL A 7 24.22 -2.19 -14.05
CA VAL A 7 22.81 -2.08 -13.72
C VAL A 7 22.06 -2.81 -14.83
N LYS A 8 21.71 -4.08 -14.59
CA LYS A 8 20.88 -4.86 -15.49
C LYS A 8 19.61 -4.04 -15.69
N ASN A 9 19.35 -3.56 -16.89
CA ASN A 9 18.13 -2.81 -17.20
C ASN A 9 16.95 -3.70 -16.81
N SER A 10 16.16 -3.28 -15.82
CA SER A 10 14.99 -4.02 -15.37
C SER A 10 13.96 -4.03 -16.49
N SER A 11 13.25 -5.16 -16.68
CA SER A 11 12.21 -5.22 -17.72
C SER A 11 11.16 -4.12 -17.48
N ARG A 12 10.52 -3.66 -18.55
CA ARG A 12 9.50 -2.61 -18.49
C ARG A 12 8.42 -2.90 -17.41
N PRO A 13 7.85 -4.12 -17.28
CA PRO A 13 6.87 -4.38 -16.23
C PRO A 13 7.43 -4.26 -14.81
N VAL A 14 8.67 -4.71 -14.58
CA VAL A 14 9.35 -4.55 -13.28
C VAL A 14 9.54 -3.08 -12.94
N THR A 15 9.95 -2.28 -13.93
CA THR A 15 10.18 -0.84 -13.73
C THR A 15 8.88 -0.08 -13.40
N VAL A 16 7.78 -0.42 -14.08
CA VAL A 16 6.45 0.17 -13.80
C VAL A 16 5.99 -0.21 -12.40
N ALA A 17 6.02 -1.50 -12.05
CA ALA A 17 5.60 -1.97 -10.73
C ALA A 17 6.43 -1.35 -9.60
N ARG A 18 7.76 -1.25 -9.80
CA ARG A 18 8.67 -0.56 -8.87
C ARG A 18 8.25 0.89 -8.66
N ASN A 19 8.02 1.65 -9.72
CA ASN A 19 7.68 3.07 -9.61
C ASN A 19 6.34 3.28 -8.89
N VAL A 20 5.34 2.45 -9.20
CA VAL A 20 4.07 2.47 -8.49
C VAL A 20 4.30 2.17 -7.01
N LEU A 21 5.08 1.14 -6.68
CA LEU A 21 5.39 0.79 -5.29
C LEU A 21 6.14 1.91 -4.54
N ILE A 22 7.00 2.68 -5.22
CA ILE A 22 7.64 3.87 -4.64
C ILE A 22 6.59 4.93 -4.30
N VAL A 23 5.70 5.24 -5.23
CA VAL A 23 4.64 6.23 -5.03
C VAL A 23 3.75 5.82 -3.86
N LEU A 24 3.33 4.55 -3.81
CA LEU A 24 2.55 4.04 -2.69
C LEU A 24 3.34 4.09 -1.38
N GLY A 25 4.64 3.74 -1.40
CA GLY A 25 5.51 3.86 -0.24
C GLY A 25 5.57 5.27 0.34
N VAL A 26 5.68 6.29 -0.52
CA VAL A 26 5.64 7.70 -0.10
C VAL A 26 4.26 8.07 0.46
N ILE A 27 3.18 7.64 -0.20
CA ILE A 27 1.81 7.86 0.29
C ILE A 27 1.62 7.24 1.68
N ASP A 28 2.13 6.02 1.91
CA ASP A 28 2.07 5.35 3.22
C ASP A 28 2.88 6.08 4.29
N LEU A 29 4.07 6.60 3.96
CA LEU A 29 4.81 7.42 4.91
C LEU A 29 4.06 8.70 5.29
N VAL A 30 3.47 9.40 4.31
CA VAL A 30 2.65 10.60 4.55
C VAL A 30 1.44 10.24 5.42
N ARG A 31 0.73 9.16 5.10
CA ARG A 31 -0.39 8.67 5.92
C ARG A 31 0.04 8.28 7.33
N GLY A 32 1.20 7.65 7.47
CA GLY A 32 1.77 7.30 8.75
C GLY A 32 2.04 8.53 9.61
N ILE A 33 2.65 9.56 9.04
CA ILE A 33 2.86 10.84 9.75
C ILE A 33 1.52 11.45 10.16
N MET A 34 0.55 11.48 9.25
CA MET A 34 -0.77 12.07 9.50
C MET A 34 -1.54 11.32 10.58
N HIS A 35 -1.54 10.00 10.55
CA HIS A 35 -2.26 9.16 11.50
C HIS A 35 -1.52 9.00 12.83
N THR A 36 -0.23 9.32 12.94
CA THR A 36 0.52 9.21 14.20
C THR A 36 0.75 10.58 14.87
N PHE A 37 1.25 11.57 14.15
CA PHE A 37 1.65 12.86 14.71
C PHE A 37 0.63 13.98 14.50
N VAL A 38 -0.19 13.88 13.45
CA VAL A 38 -1.21 14.88 13.07
C VAL A 38 -2.62 14.29 13.22
N LEU A 39 -2.76 13.34 14.15
CA LEU A 39 -3.87 12.41 14.27
C LEU A 39 -5.24 13.09 14.38
N ASN A 40 -5.40 14.04 15.31
CA ASN A 40 -6.68 14.72 15.54
C ASN A 40 -7.15 15.47 14.29
N TRP A 41 -6.24 16.22 13.66
CA TRP A 41 -6.54 16.96 12.45
C TRP A 41 -6.89 16.02 11.28
N ALA A 42 -6.15 14.92 11.12
CA ALA A 42 -6.43 13.92 10.09
C ALA A 42 -7.78 13.22 10.30
N ALA A 43 -8.13 12.92 11.55
CA ALA A 43 -9.42 12.32 11.90
C ALA A 43 -10.59 13.24 11.53
N GLU A 44 -10.49 14.52 11.87
CA GLU A 44 -11.55 15.52 11.64
C GLU A 44 -11.67 15.93 10.16
N ASN A 45 -10.55 16.25 9.51
CA ASN A 45 -10.56 16.90 8.19
C ASN A 45 -10.56 15.91 7.03
N ILE A 46 -10.04 14.69 7.23
CA ILE A 46 -9.83 13.73 6.14
C ILE A 46 -10.70 12.50 6.34
N ALA A 47 -10.54 11.82 7.48
CA ALA A 47 -11.29 10.61 7.75
C ALA A 47 -12.77 10.90 8.06
N ARG A 48 -13.07 12.12 8.53
CA ARG A 48 -14.36 12.58 9.08
C ARG A 48 -14.92 11.62 10.13
N ILE A 49 -14.02 11.11 10.97
CA ILE A 49 -14.36 10.24 12.09
C ILE A 49 -14.64 11.11 13.31
N ALA A 50 -15.78 10.90 13.96
CA ALA A 50 -16.07 11.55 15.24
C ALA A 50 -14.95 11.19 16.24
N PRO A 51 -14.33 12.18 16.92
CA PRO A 51 -13.17 11.95 17.76
C PRO A 51 -13.57 11.19 19.03
N HIS A 52 -13.55 9.86 18.95
CA HIS A 52 -13.67 8.96 20.09
C HIS A 52 -12.28 8.44 20.46
N PRO A 53 -11.88 8.40 21.75
CA PRO A 53 -10.52 8.02 22.16
C PRO A 53 -10.06 6.69 21.57
N ASP A 54 -10.91 5.67 21.56
CA ASP A 54 -10.58 4.36 21.01
C ASP A 54 -10.40 4.39 19.49
N ALA A 55 -11.21 5.18 18.78
CA ALA A 55 -11.10 5.34 17.34
C ALA A 55 -9.80 6.08 16.96
N LEU A 56 -9.42 7.10 17.74
CA LEU A 56 -8.16 7.82 17.57
C LEU A 56 -6.96 6.92 17.88
N MET A 57 -7.03 6.11 18.94
CA MET A 57 -5.99 5.14 19.26
C MET A 57 -5.81 4.12 18.13
N LEU A 58 -6.89 3.54 17.62
CA LEU A 58 -6.84 2.59 16.49
C LEU A 58 -6.32 3.26 15.22
N LEU A 59 -6.71 4.50 14.94
CA LEU A 59 -6.18 5.27 13.82
C LEU A 59 -4.66 5.52 13.98
N GLY A 60 -4.19 5.80 15.20
CA GLY A 60 -2.77 5.88 15.55
C GLY A 60 -2.01 4.57 15.31
N VAL A 61 -2.57 3.43 15.70
CA VAL A 61 -2.00 2.10 15.43
C VAL A 61 -1.95 1.82 13.93
N PHE A 62 -2.99 2.21 13.18
CA PHE A 62 -2.97 2.18 11.72
C PHE A 62 -1.86 3.05 11.13
N GLY A 63 -1.62 4.24 11.69
CA GLY A 63 -0.50 5.11 11.34
C GLY A 63 0.86 4.45 11.48
N ASN A 64 1.09 3.69 12.56
CA ASN A 64 2.33 2.93 12.74
C ASN A 64 2.50 1.86 11.65
N SER A 65 1.41 1.19 11.28
CA SER A 65 1.42 0.22 10.19
C SER A 65 1.69 0.89 8.83
N ASN A 66 1.21 2.12 8.61
CA ASN A 66 1.53 2.91 7.41
C ASN A 66 3.01 3.33 7.36
N LEU A 67 3.62 3.74 8.47
CA LEU A 67 5.06 4.02 8.52
C LEU A 67 5.89 2.77 8.18
N LEU A 68 5.54 1.63 8.77
CA LEU A 68 6.22 0.36 8.53
C LEU A 68 6.08 -0.08 7.06
N THR A 69 4.85 -0.10 6.54
CA THR A 69 4.59 -0.53 5.16
C THR A 69 5.22 0.43 4.15
N GLY A 70 5.17 1.75 4.38
CA GLY A 70 5.85 2.74 3.55
C GLY A 70 7.36 2.50 3.48
N ALA A 71 8.01 2.28 4.62
CA ALA A 71 9.43 1.95 4.66
C ALA A 71 9.76 0.64 3.93
N LEU A 72 8.94 -0.40 4.13
CA LEU A 72 9.10 -1.70 3.46
C LEU A 72 8.91 -1.59 1.94
N TYR A 73 7.92 -0.83 1.47
CA TYR A 73 7.67 -0.61 0.05
C TYR A 73 8.85 0.08 -0.63
N LEU A 74 9.39 1.12 0.01
CA LEU A 74 10.60 1.79 -0.49
C LEU A 74 11.80 0.85 -0.49
N LEU A 75 12.02 0.10 0.60
CA LEU A 75 13.12 -0.87 0.67
C LEU A 75 13.01 -1.93 -0.43
N VAL A 76 11.83 -2.51 -0.63
CA VAL A 76 11.58 -3.50 -1.70
C VAL A 76 11.79 -2.86 -3.07
N ALA A 77 11.27 -1.66 -3.32
CA ALA A 77 11.45 -0.99 -4.60
C ALA A 77 12.92 -0.68 -4.91
N LEU A 78 13.73 -0.39 -3.90
CA LEU A 78 15.15 -0.07 -4.05
C LEU A 78 16.05 -1.31 -4.12
N LYS A 79 15.75 -2.37 -3.37
CA LYS A 79 16.63 -3.55 -3.20
C LYS A 79 16.12 -4.81 -3.86
N ALA A 80 14.81 -4.96 -4.01
CA ALA A 80 14.15 -6.17 -4.50
C ALA A 80 13.08 -5.84 -5.56
N ARG A 81 13.40 -4.94 -6.50
CA ARG A 81 12.46 -4.46 -7.53
C ARG A 81 11.73 -5.56 -8.31
N GLU A 82 12.35 -6.74 -8.48
CA GLU A 82 11.77 -7.89 -9.18
C GLU A 82 10.51 -8.44 -8.51
N ILE A 83 10.35 -8.24 -7.19
CA ILE A 83 9.15 -8.69 -6.46
C ILE A 83 8.10 -7.59 -6.29
N ALA A 84 8.36 -6.36 -6.75
CA ALA A 84 7.48 -5.22 -6.53
C ALA A 84 6.05 -5.48 -7.06
N GLY A 85 5.92 -6.12 -8.23
CA GLY A 85 4.63 -6.49 -8.79
C GLY A 85 3.84 -7.45 -7.88
N TYR A 86 4.49 -8.46 -7.33
CA TYR A 86 3.83 -9.39 -6.40
C TYR A 86 3.39 -8.71 -5.11
N ILE A 87 4.18 -7.77 -4.57
CA ILE A 87 3.77 -6.97 -3.41
C ILE A 87 2.49 -6.19 -3.72
N LEU A 88 2.38 -5.55 -4.89
CA LEU A 88 1.16 -4.86 -5.31
C LEU A 88 -0.07 -5.80 -5.37
N GLY A 89 0.12 -7.07 -5.72
CA GLY A 89 -0.94 -8.08 -5.67
C GLY A 89 -1.30 -8.55 -4.25
N ILE A 90 -0.32 -8.66 -3.36
CA ILE A 90 -0.52 -9.10 -1.97
C ILE A 90 -1.36 -8.09 -1.17
N ILE A 91 -1.18 -6.79 -1.42
CA ILE A 91 -1.89 -5.74 -0.66
C ILE A 91 -3.41 -5.90 -0.70
N PRO A 92 -4.11 -5.91 -1.86
CA PRO A 92 -5.56 -6.07 -1.88
C PRO A 92 -6.02 -7.42 -1.29
N VAL A 93 -5.23 -8.48 -1.44
CA VAL A 93 -5.53 -9.79 -0.81
C VAL A 93 -5.50 -9.71 0.71
N ALA A 94 -4.48 -9.07 1.29
CA ALA A 94 -4.37 -8.89 2.73
C ALA A 94 -5.56 -8.08 3.30
N TYR A 95 -5.97 -7.02 2.60
CA TYR A 95 -7.15 -6.25 2.98
C TYR A 95 -8.44 -7.06 2.86
N LEU A 96 -8.58 -7.89 1.83
CA LEU A 96 -9.74 -8.77 1.67
C LEU A 96 -9.84 -9.76 2.83
N VAL A 97 -8.72 -10.37 3.24
CA VAL A 97 -8.67 -11.24 4.43
C VAL A 97 -9.12 -10.48 5.68
N GLY A 98 -8.65 -9.24 5.86
CA GLY A 98 -9.10 -8.37 6.96
C GLY A 98 -10.61 -8.12 6.93
N VAL A 99 -11.17 -7.77 5.77
CA VAL A 99 -12.61 -7.56 5.59
C VAL A 99 -13.41 -8.83 5.93
N VAL A 100 -12.97 -9.99 5.45
CA VAL A 100 -13.61 -11.28 5.77
C VAL A 100 -13.57 -11.53 7.28
N GLY A 101 -12.41 -11.37 7.92
CA GLY A 101 -12.28 -11.53 9.37
C GLY A 101 -13.20 -10.62 10.17
N ILE A 102 -13.31 -9.34 9.79
CA ILE A 102 -14.22 -8.37 10.43
C ILE A 102 -15.69 -8.82 10.26
N ARG A 103 -16.08 -9.25 9.05
CA ARG A 103 -17.45 -9.68 8.75
C ARG A 103 -17.84 -10.96 9.48
N LEU A 104 -16.92 -11.91 9.63
CA LEU A 104 -17.15 -13.15 10.40
C LEU A 104 -17.43 -12.88 11.88
N ASN A 105 -16.96 -11.74 12.41
CA ASN A 105 -17.24 -11.31 13.78
C ASN A 105 -18.51 -10.44 13.89
N GLY A 106 -19.31 -10.32 12.82
CA GLY A 106 -20.54 -9.51 12.82
C GLY A 106 -20.30 -8.00 12.91
N VAL A 107 -19.07 -7.53 12.73
CA VAL A 107 -18.72 -6.11 12.86
C VAL A 107 -18.99 -5.39 11.54
N SER A 108 -19.61 -4.21 11.63
CA SER A 108 -19.88 -3.32 10.49
C SER A 108 -19.51 -1.88 10.83
N MET A 109 -19.14 -1.10 9.81
CA MET A 109 -18.92 0.33 9.97
C MET A 109 -20.24 1.02 10.30
N GLN A 110 -20.27 1.73 11.43
CA GLN A 110 -21.41 2.54 11.87
C GLN A 110 -21.30 4.01 11.44
N SER A 111 -20.07 4.50 11.28
CA SER A 111 -19.79 5.90 10.92
C SER A 111 -19.43 6.06 9.45
N GLU A 112 -19.65 7.25 8.90
CA GLU A 112 -19.07 7.61 7.60
C GLU A 112 -17.54 7.58 7.69
N PHE A 113 -16.90 6.76 6.85
CA PHE A 113 -15.46 6.69 6.75
C PHE A 113 -15.00 7.17 5.38
N ASN A 114 -14.59 8.43 5.29
CA ASN A 114 -14.16 9.02 4.02
C ASN A 114 -12.82 8.47 3.51
N GLY A 115 -12.00 7.92 4.41
CA GLY A 115 -10.76 7.23 4.04
C GLY A 115 -10.98 6.05 3.08
N LYS A 116 -12.21 5.50 3.01
CA LYS A 116 -12.56 4.42 2.07
C LYS A 116 -12.34 4.78 0.60
N TYR A 117 -12.56 6.05 0.22
CA TYR A 117 -12.42 6.48 -1.17
C TYR A 117 -10.96 6.50 -1.60
N MET A 118 -10.08 7.02 -0.73
CA MET A 118 -8.63 6.98 -0.95
C MET A 118 -8.13 5.53 -1.02
N MET A 119 -8.61 4.66 -0.12
CA MET A 119 -8.28 3.23 -0.16
C MET A 119 -8.76 2.54 -1.44
N LEU A 120 -9.94 2.91 -1.96
CA LEU A 120 -10.44 2.34 -3.21
C LEU A 120 -9.50 2.66 -4.38
N VAL A 121 -9.09 3.93 -4.52
CA VAL A 121 -8.12 4.35 -5.54
C VAL A 121 -6.80 3.60 -5.36
N TYR A 122 -6.33 3.49 -4.12
CA TYR A 122 -5.12 2.74 -3.78
C TYR A 122 -5.21 1.27 -4.26
N PHE A 123 -6.32 0.58 -3.99
CA PHE A 123 -6.50 -0.81 -4.41
C PHE A 123 -6.62 -0.97 -5.92
N VAL A 124 -7.32 -0.05 -6.60
CA VAL A 124 -7.41 -0.08 -8.06
C VAL A 124 -6.02 0.03 -8.69
N VAL A 125 -5.19 0.96 -8.21
CA VAL A 125 -3.81 1.12 -8.69
C VAL A 125 -2.99 -0.15 -8.46
N CYS A 126 -3.10 -0.76 -7.27
CA CYS A 126 -2.44 -2.03 -6.96
C CYS A 126 -2.88 -3.16 -7.91
N ILE A 127 -4.18 -3.36 -8.07
CA ILE A 127 -4.75 -4.45 -8.88
C ILE A 127 -4.38 -4.28 -10.36
N VAL A 128 -4.60 -3.09 -10.93
CA VAL A 128 -4.31 -2.82 -12.35
C VAL A 128 -2.83 -3.03 -12.63
N THR A 129 -1.95 -2.53 -11.75
CA THR A 129 -0.50 -2.67 -11.93
C THR A 129 -0.05 -4.13 -11.79
N PHE A 130 -0.62 -4.86 -10.83
CA PHE A 130 -0.35 -6.29 -10.65
C PHE A 130 -0.77 -7.12 -11.87
N VAL A 131 -1.99 -6.92 -12.38
CA VAL A 131 -2.51 -7.62 -13.55
C VAL A 131 -1.62 -7.34 -14.77
N TYR A 132 -1.25 -6.07 -14.99
CA TYR A 132 -0.30 -5.70 -16.04
C TYR A 132 1.05 -6.41 -15.88
N PHE A 133 1.60 -6.43 -14.65
CA PHE A 133 2.88 -7.08 -14.35
C PHE A 133 2.86 -8.58 -14.67
N ILE A 134 1.82 -9.31 -14.23
CA ILE A 134 1.67 -10.75 -14.48
C ILE A 134 1.46 -11.03 -15.97
N ALA A 135 0.57 -10.28 -16.63
CA ALA A 135 0.31 -10.46 -18.06
C ALA A 135 1.54 -10.20 -18.93
N ALA A 136 2.35 -9.19 -18.58
CA ALA A 136 3.61 -8.91 -19.25
C ALA A 136 4.65 -10.01 -19.01
N ARG A 137 4.82 -10.47 -17.77
CA ARG A 137 5.74 -11.55 -17.43
C ARG A 137 5.41 -12.88 -18.11
N ARG A 138 4.12 -13.21 -18.21
CA ARG A 138 3.68 -14.43 -18.90
C ARG A 138 4.10 -14.42 -20.37
N ARG A 139 3.91 -13.28 -21.06
CA ARG A 139 4.34 -13.10 -22.45
C ARG A 139 5.86 -13.13 -22.65
N GLU A 140 6.63 -12.78 -21.63
CA GLU A 140 8.09 -12.90 -21.66
C GLU A 140 8.56 -14.36 -21.55
N ILE A 141 7.78 -15.24 -20.90
CA ILE A 141 8.06 -16.67 -20.76
C ILE A 141 7.63 -17.48 -22.00
N GLU A 142 6.54 -17.07 -22.64
CA GLU A 142 5.99 -17.73 -23.83
C GLU A 142 6.74 -17.39 -25.14
N ARG A 143 7.74 -16.49 -25.09
CA ARG A 143 8.60 -16.10 -26.21
C ARG A 143 9.96 -16.78 -26.11
#